data_AF-A0A936QCV8-F1
#
_entry.id   AF-A0A936QCV8-F1
#
_cell.length_a   1.000
_cell.length_b   1.000
_cell.length_c   1.000
_cell.angle_alpha   90.00
_cell.angle_beta   90.00
_cell.angle_gamma   90.00
#
_symmetry.space_group_name_H-M   'P 1'
#
loop_
_entity.id
_entity.type
_entity.pdbx_description
1 polymer ?
#
loop_
_entity_poly.entity_id
_entity_poly.type
_entity_poly.pdbx_seq_one_letter_code
_entity_poly.pdbx_strand_id
1 'polypeptide(L)'
;MTLFPRRAQQLRRLAAVLALSALPLVANAATESFFWLGLPVTFKAKEYAFKPWPAYELRQLQVQTTQPIDMKHVWLTPDWSSWMTEFKTNRMRAEVDEIVAKPAALARLGTSDGPSSRKITRVNFARLKLQVGATTLEFPAGTMNFGGDGTLTEVRIALGDKIEVSLKPTAGKLGVTVQTERLTLPALPALAFTSVVAQGEIDEQGITLDKIGANGDGGAVGGSLRVDLSEGAVLSGNLTFNSLRVKEVLDRLYPRHVVEGFLNADLTIKSSAASIVELKAAPIQVEGTYTLKAGSIDRFGLFEGMRKSGRGVVGGGLVRFEAITGKFAGATGAIATASFGGLDNGGLKGQGSFTVKPDGQLAGSVGGTLRLPGGQTEARNLQLTGKASAPILSVR
;
A
#
# COMPACT_ATOMS: atom_id res chain seq x y z
N MET A 1 -34.47 8.24 62.50
CA MET A 1 -35.20 9.34 61.82
C MET A 1 -34.20 10.49 61.74
N THR A 2 -33.73 10.99 60.60
CA THR A 2 -34.43 11.36 59.35
C THR A 2 -33.48 11.26 58.16
N LEU A 3 -33.98 10.68 57.07
CA LEU A 3 -33.34 10.51 55.76
C LEU A 3 -33.66 11.70 54.82
N PHE A 4 -32.73 11.98 53.89
CA PHE A 4 -32.81 12.85 52.69
C PHE A 4 -32.72 14.38 52.87
N PRO A 5 -31.67 15.01 52.28
CA PRO A 5 -31.93 15.92 51.15
C PRO A 5 -30.78 15.95 50.12
N ARG A 6 -30.58 14.88 49.33
CA ARG A 6 -29.66 14.94 48.15
C ARG A 6 -30.33 14.70 46.80
N ARG A 7 -31.60 14.25 46.77
CA ARG A 7 -32.33 13.99 45.50
C ARG A 7 -33.01 15.22 44.89
N ALA A 8 -33.38 16.23 45.68
CA ALA A 8 -34.10 17.40 45.17
C ALA A 8 -33.22 18.34 44.30
N GLN A 9 -31.90 18.34 44.52
CA GLN A 9 -30.98 19.21 43.79
C GLN A 9 -30.53 18.63 42.44
N GLN A 10 -30.56 17.29 42.27
CA GLN A 10 -30.30 16.65 40.99
C GLN A 10 -31.50 16.72 40.03
N LEU A 11 -32.73 16.60 40.54
CA LEU A 11 -33.95 16.71 39.72
C LEU A 11 -34.20 18.13 39.19
N ARG A 12 -33.91 19.17 39.98
CA ARG A 12 -33.99 20.57 39.49
C ARG A 12 -32.94 20.91 38.43
N ARG A 13 -31.81 20.18 38.39
CA ARG A 13 -30.73 20.41 37.41
C ARG A 13 -30.94 19.64 36.11
N LEU A 14 -31.58 18.47 36.15
CA LEU A 14 -32.04 17.78 34.93
C LEU A 14 -33.14 18.57 34.21
N ALA A 15 -34.04 19.21 34.96
CA ALA A 15 -35.08 20.07 34.39
C ALA A 15 -34.52 21.33 33.71
N ALA A 16 -33.40 21.88 34.18
CA ALA A 16 -32.75 23.03 33.55
C ALA A 16 -32.05 22.67 32.22
N VAL A 17 -31.55 21.44 32.09
CA VAL A 17 -30.96 20.93 30.83
C VAL A 17 -32.04 20.64 29.79
N LEU A 18 -33.23 20.17 30.22
CA LEU A 18 -34.39 19.98 29.34
C LEU A 18 -35.11 21.29 28.98
N ALA A 19 -35.13 22.29 29.87
CA ALA A 19 -35.74 23.60 29.59
C ALA A 19 -34.92 24.43 28.58
N LEU A 20 -33.60 24.23 28.49
CA LEU A 20 -32.79 24.87 27.46
C LEU A 20 -32.96 24.26 26.06
N SER A 21 -33.55 23.06 25.96
CA SER A 21 -33.82 22.40 24.67
C SER A 21 -35.15 22.80 24.00
N ALA A 22 -35.95 23.68 24.61
CA ALA A 22 -37.32 23.98 24.16
C ALA A 22 -37.57 25.45 23.74
N LEU A 23 -36.52 26.25 23.51
CA LEU A 23 -36.69 27.59 22.94
C LEU A 23 -36.35 27.56 21.43
N PRO A 24 -37.31 27.85 20.53
CA PRO A 24 -37.03 28.03 19.12
C PRO A 24 -36.40 29.41 18.95
N LEU A 25 -35.07 29.49 19.10
CA LEU A 25 -34.31 30.65 18.69
C LEU A 25 -34.10 30.56 17.17
N VAL A 26 -34.90 31.33 16.44
CA VAL A 26 -34.73 31.60 15.02
C VAL A 26 -33.29 32.04 14.77
N ALA A 27 -32.57 31.24 13.99
CA ALA A 27 -31.17 31.48 13.64
C ALA A 27 -31.08 32.64 12.64
N ASN A 28 -30.65 33.81 13.12
CA ASN A 28 -30.06 34.81 12.23
C ASN A 28 -28.68 34.31 11.81
N ALA A 29 -28.50 34.13 10.50
CA ALA A 29 -27.22 33.87 9.86
C ALA A 29 -26.33 35.12 9.98
N ALA A 30 -25.69 35.31 11.14
CA ALA A 30 -24.52 36.15 11.26
C ALA A 30 -23.29 35.26 11.08
N THR A 31 -22.35 35.69 10.24
CA THR A 31 -21.04 35.07 10.05
C THR A 31 -20.22 35.21 11.34
N GLU A 32 -20.54 34.41 12.36
CA GLU A 32 -19.75 34.37 13.59
C GLU A 32 -18.43 33.67 13.29
N SER A 33 -17.31 34.40 13.37
CA SER A 33 -15.98 33.82 13.32
C SER A 33 -15.79 32.91 14.53
N PHE A 34 -15.91 31.61 14.31
CA PHE A 34 -15.64 30.59 15.32
C PHE A 34 -14.16 30.19 15.20
N PHE A 35 -13.52 29.84 16.33
CA PHE A 35 -12.19 29.24 16.32
C PHE A 35 -12.34 27.73 16.53
N TRP A 36 -11.77 26.94 15.63
CA TRP A 36 -11.78 25.48 15.69
C TRP A 36 -10.35 24.98 15.52
N LEU A 37 -9.84 24.21 16.48
CA LEU A 37 -8.42 23.81 16.53
C LEU A 37 -7.44 24.99 16.48
N GLY A 38 -7.83 26.14 17.05
CA GLY A 38 -7.02 27.37 17.02
C GLY A 38 -7.04 28.11 15.68
N LEU A 39 -7.78 27.61 14.69
CA LEU A 39 -7.89 28.18 13.35
C LEU A 39 -9.25 28.87 13.17
N PRO A 40 -9.32 30.00 12.43
CA PRO A 40 -10.59 30.62 12.09
C PRO A 40 -11.38 29.69 11.18
N VAL A 41 -12.69 29.56 11.43
CA VAL A 41 -13.60 28.80 10.57
C VAL A 41 -14.74 29.66 10.07
N THR A 42 -15.15 29.37 8.83
CA THR A 42 -16.33 29.94 8.19
C THR A 42 -17.32 28.83 7.88
N PHE A 43 -18.60 29.02 8.16
CA PHE A 43 -19.66 28.06 7.86
C PHE A 43 -20.84 28.78 7.20
N LYS A 44 -21.58 28.08 6.34
CA LYS A 44 -22.73 28.65 5.64
C LYS A 44 -23.99 28.65 6.50
N ALA A 45 -24.18 27.60 7.30
CA ALA A 45 -25.35 27.45 8.15
C ALA A 45 -24.99 26.71 9.45
N LYS A 46 -25.69 27.06 10.52
CA LYS A 46 -25.60 26.43 11.84
C LYS A 46 -27.01 26.06 12.29
N GLU A 47 -27.23 24.77 12.52
CA GLU A 47 -28.51 24.22 12.96
C GLU A 47 -28.29 23.41 14.25
N TYR A 48 -29.31 23.36 15.10
CA TYR A 48 -29.32 22.41 16.21
C TYR A 48 -29.97 21.13 15.74
N ALA A 49 -29.24 20.02 15.84
CA ALA A 49 -29.70 18.71 15.40
C ALA A 49 -29.72 17.73 16.58
N PHE A 50 -30.53 16.67 16.46
CA PHE A 50 -30.60 15.62 17.47
C PHE A 50 -30.40 14.27 16.80
N LYS A 51 -29.27 13.59 17.09
CA LYS A 51 -28.92 12.31 16.46
C LYS A 51 -27.92 11.53 17.31
N PRO A 52 -28.30 10.44 18.00
CA PRO A 52 -29.37 10.31 19.00
C PRO A 52 -29.20 11.21 20.26
N TRP A 53 -28.25 12.16 20.25
CA TRP A 53 -28.00 13.14 21.31
C TRP A 53 -27.97 14.56 20.73
N PRO A 54 -28.06 15.63 21.56
CA PRO A 54 -27.96 17.01 21.08
C PRO A 54 -26.61 17.28 20.40
N ALA A 55 -26.67 17.80 19.18
CA ALA A 55 -25.52 18.12 18.35
C ALA A 55 -25.69 19.50 17.70
N TYR A 56 -24.57 20.16 17.41
CA TYR A 56 -24.56 21.31 16.52
C TYR A 56 -24.20 20.82 15.12
N GLU A 57 -25.06 21.07 14.15
CA GLU A 57 -24.78 20.82 12.75
C GLU A 57 -24.22 22.09 12.10
N LEU A 58 -23.03 21.97 11.51
CA LEU A 58 -22.41 23.01 10.70
C LEU A 58 -22.35 22.52 9.25
N ARG A 59 -22.90 23.31 8.33
CA ARG A 59 -22.88 23.02 6.90
C ARG A 59 -21.81 23.84 6.19
N GLN A 60 -21.07 23.18 5.30
CA GLN A 60 -19.99 23.76 4.48
C GLN A 60 -18.99 24.52 5.35
N LEU A 61 -18.39 23.82 6.30
CA LEU A 61 -17.38 24.37 7.19
C LEU A 61 -16.05 24.42 6.44
N GLN A 62 -15.43 25.60 6.40
CA GLN A 62 -14.11 25.79 5.85
C GLN A 62 -13.17 26.25 6.97
N VAL A 63 -12.10 25.50 7.18
CA VAL A 63 -11.04 25.85 8.12
C VAL A 63 -10.01 26.68 7.38
N GLN A 64 -9.88 27.94 7.78
CA GLN A 64 -9.00 28.91 7.14
C GLN A 64 -7.57 28.64 7.63
N THR A 65 -6.80 27.90 6.83
CA THR A 65 -5.35 27.77 6.98
C THR A 65 -4.65 28.44 5.79
N THR A 66 -3.31 28.36 5.68
CA THR A 66 -2.63 28.77 4.43
C THR A 66 -3.23 28.10 3.19
N GLN A 67 -3.79 26.90 3.36
CA GLN A 67 -4.59 26.20 2.37
C GLN A 67 -5.90 25.73 3.02
N PRO A 68 -7.07 26.14 2.54
CA PRO A 68 -8.32 25.83 3.21
C PRO A 68 -8.58 24.32 3.27
N ILE A 69 -9.18 23.90 4.38
CA ILE A 69 -9.70 22.53 4.54
C ILE A 69 -11.22 22.63 4.51
N ASP A 70 -11.83 21.94 3.55
CA ASP A 70 -13.28 21.98 3.36
C ASP A 70 -13.93 20.75 3.99
N MET A 71 -15.01 20.98 4.74
CA MET A 71 -15.80 19.95 5.39
C MET A 71 -17.28 20.14 5.06
N LYS A 72 -17.90 19.13 4.45
CA LYS A 72 -19.28 19.27 3.92
C LYS A 72 -20.33 19.40 5.02
N HIS A 73 -20.34 18.46 5.96
CA HIS A 73 -21.22 18.46 7.12
C HIS A 73 -20.40 18.08 8.34
N VAL A 74 -20.54 18.86 9.41
CA VAL A 74 -19.87 18.63 10.69
C VAL A 74 -20.91 18.62 11.80
N TRP A 75 -21.03 17.50 12.50
CA TRP A 75 -21.80 17.41 13.74
C TRP A 75 -20.86 17.50 14.93
N LEU A 76 -21.03 18.53 15.75
CA LEU A 76 -20.29 18.69 17.00
C LEU A 76 -21.14 18.17 18.15
N THR A 77 -20.60 17.17 18.84
CA THR A 77 -21.21 16.59 20.04
C THR A 77 -20.27 16.75 21.24
N PRO A 78 -20.80 16.91 22.45
CA PRO A 78 -20.01 16.79 23.66
C PRO A 78 -19.29 15.45 23.75
N ASP A 79 -18.06 15.43 24.28
CA ASP A 79 -17.45 14.17 24.71
C ASP A 79 -18.13 13.73 26.02
N TRP A 80 -19.29 13.09 25.90
CA TRP A 80 -20.14 12.72 27.02
C TRP A 80 -19.40 11.86 28.06
N SER A 81 -18.52 10.97 27.62
CA SER A 81 -17.64 10.23 28.54
C SER A 81 -16.78 11.17 29.37
N SER A 82 -16.05 12.11 28.74
CA SER A 82 -15.20 13.07 29.45
C SER A 82 -15.99 14.06 30.32
N TRP A 83 -17.21 14.42 29.90
CA TRP A 83 -18.09 15.30 30.67
C TRP A 83 -18.64 14.61 31.92
N MET A 84 -19.02 13.34 31.83
CA MET A 84 -19.63 12.61 32.94
C MET A 84 -18.60 12.06 33.94
N THR A 85 -17.37 11.72 33.49
CA THR A 85 -16.35 11.13 34.37
C THR A 85 -15.35 12.17 34.90
N GLU A 86 -14.89 13.08 34.06
CA GLU A 86 -13.81 14.04 34.38
C GLU A 86 -14.32 15.49 34.51
N PHE A 87 -15.61 15.75 34.28
CA PHE A 87 -16.22 17.09 34.22
C PHE A 87 -15.51 18.07 33.26
N LYS A 88 -14.78 17.54 32.26
CA LYS A 88 -14.07 18.35 31.26
C LYS A 88 -15.02 18.82 30.16
N THR A 89 -15.84 19.81 30.50
CA THR A 89 -16.90 20.37 29.64
C THR A 89 -16.40 21.02 28.34
N ASN A 90 -15.09 21.26 28.23
CA ASN A 90 -14.46 21.85 27.05
C ASN A 90 -14.11 20.85 25.94
N ARG A 91 -14.29 19.53 26.16
CA ARG A 91 -13.97 18.50 25.16
C ARG A 91 -15.17 18.19 24.26
N MET A 92 -14.93 18.21 22.95
CA MET A 92 -15.94 17.89 21.93
C MET A 92 -15.43 16.83 20.96
N ARG A 93 -16.38 16.12 20.36
CA ARG A 93 -16.18 15.21 19.23
C ARG A 93 -16.84 15.80 18.00
N ALA A 94 -16.22 15.57 16.85
CA ALA A 94 -16.80 15.94 15.58
C ALA A 94 -17.07 14.67 14.75
N GLU A 95 -18.23 14.63 14.11
CA GLU A 95 -18.52 13.68 13.04
C GLU A 95 -18.60 14.45 11.72
N VAL A 96 -17.88 14.00 10.72
CA VAL A 96 -17.72 14.72 9.45
C VAL A 96 -18.04 13.81 8.27
N ASP A 97 -18.90 14.25 7.36
CA ASP A 97 -19.25 13.42 6.19
C ASP A 97 -18.09 13.29 5.19
N GLU A 98 -17.42 14.40 4.91
CA GLU A 98 -16.35 14.45 3.93
C GLU A 98 -15.39 15.57 4.31
N ILE A 99 -14.11 15.24 4.34
CA ILE A 99 -13.01 16.17 4.53
C ILE A 99 -12.23 16.25 3.23
N VAL A 100 -12.03 17.46 2.70
CA VAL A 100 -11.17 17.72 1.55
C VAL A 100 -10.00 18.58 2.03
N ALA A 101 -8.78 18.06 1.89
CA ALA A 101 -7.59 18.71 2.39
C ALA A 101 -6.37 18.44 1.49
N LYS A 102 -5.41 19.36 1.50
CA LYS A 102 -4.05 19.07 1.04
C LYS A 102 -3.22 18.45 2.17
N PRO A 103 -2.22 17.59 1.88
CA PRO A 103 -1.39 16.97 2.90
C PRO A 103 -0.77 17.96 3.88
N ALA A 104 -0.23 19.08 3.37
CA ALA A 104 0.37 20.11 4.21
C ALA A 104 -0.65 20.83 5.10
N ALA A 105 -1.86 21.08 4.60
CA ALA A 105 -2.95 21.66 5.40
C ALA A 105 -3.36 20.72 6.54
N LEU A 106 -3.53 19.43 6.24
CA LEU A 106 -3.89 18.43 7.25
C LEU A 106 -2.77 18.27 8.31
N ALA A 107 -1.51 18.26 7.89
CA ALA A 107 -0.36 18.16 8.79
C ALA A 107 -0.24 19.35 9.76
N ARG A 108 -0.80 20.51 9.42
CA ARG A 108 -0.78 21.72 10.25
C ARG A 108 -2.02 21.86 11.14
N LEU A 109 -2.96 20.91 11.10
CA LEU A 109 -4.15 20.98 11.92
C LEU A 109 -3.77 21.01 13.41
N GLY A 110 -4.19 22.08 14.08
CA GLY A 110 -3.97 22.27 15.52
C GLY A 110 -2.58 22.77 15.90
N THR A 111 -1.71 23.11 14.96
CA THR A 111 -0.40 23.73 15.26
C THR A 111 -0.47 25.25 15.39
N SER A 112 -1.65 25.86 15.28
CA SER A 112 -1.84 27.30 15.42
C SER A 112 -2.03 27.69 16.89
N ASP A 113 -1.28 28.68 17.35
CA ASP A 113 -1.34 29.25 18.71
C ASP A 113 -2.61 30.09 18.99
N GLY A 114 -3.67 29.92 18.19
CA GLY A 114 -4.92 30.65 18.36
C GLY A 114 -5.66 30.22 19.64
N PRO A 115 -6.37 31.16 20.31
CA PRO A 115 -7.12 30.84 21.53
C PRO A 115 -8.26 29.87 21.22
N SER A 116 -8.09 28.59 21.55
CA SER A 116 -9.16 27.59 21.46
C SER A 116 -9.89 27.45 22.81
N SER A 117 -11.15 27.87 22.85
CA SER A 117 -12.01 27.73 24.05
C SER A 117 -12.57 26.32 24.22
N ARG A 118 -12.52 25.49 23.16
CA ARG A 118 -13.00 24.09 23.14
C ARG A 118 -11.97 23.21 22.43
N LYS A 119 -11.64 22.07 23.06
CA LYS A 119 -10.66 21.11 22.56
C LYS A 119 -11.38 19.98 21.84
N ILE A 120 -11.16 19.83 20.54
CA ILE A 120 -11.57 18.61 19.84
C ILE A 120 -10.60 17.52 20.24
N THR A 121 -11.12 16.40 20.73
CA THR A 121 -10.29 15.24 21.05
C THR A 121 -10.26 14.24 19.91
N ARG A 122 -11.37 14.14 19.16
CA ARG A 122 -11.56 13.17 18.10
C ARG A 122 -12.47 13.70 17.00
N VAL A 123 -12.07 13.48 15.75
CA VAL A 123 -12.90 13.70 14.56
C VAL A 123 -13.10 12.35 13.87
N ASN A 124 -14.34 11.88 13.80
CA ASN A 124 -14.70 10.75 12.97
C ASN A 124 -15.10 11.28 11.60
N PHE A 125 -14.61 10.68 10.53
CA PHE A 125 -15.01 11.06 9.18
C PHE A 125 -15.52 9.87 8.39
N ALA A 126 -16.49 10.10 7.49
CA ALA A 126 -16.98 9.06 6.58
C ALA A 126 -16.12 8.96 5.30
N ARG A 127 -15.54 10.07 4.85
CA ARG A 127 -14.63 10.13 3.69
C ARG A 127 -13.54 11.18 3.87
N LEU A 128 -12.33 10.86 3.43
CA LEU A 128 -11.21 11.81 3.37
C LEU A 128 -10.69 11.88 1.93
N LYS A 129 -10.64 13.09 1.37
CA LYS A 129 -10.10 13.38 0.05
C LYS A 129 -8.83 14.20 0.20
N LEU A 130 -7.68 13.59 -0.09
CA LEU A 130 -6.40 14.27 -0.10
C LEU A 130 -6.05 14.75 -1.51
N GLN A 131 -5.90 16.06 -1.68
CA GLN A 131 -5.46 16.65 -2.94
C GLN A 131 -3.93 16.57 -3.04
N VAL A 132 -3.43 15.74 -3.95
CA VAL A 132 -2.01 15.49 -4.17
C VAL A 132 -1.71 15.69 -5.66
N GLY A 133 -0.90 16.71 -5.97
CA GLY A 133 -0.65 17.17 -7.32
C GLY A 133 -1.95 17.54 -8.04
N ALA A 134 -2.14 17.00 -9.24
CA ALA A 134 -3.40 17.15 -10.00
C ALA A 134 -4.47 16.09 -9.64
N THR A 135 -4.19 15.23 -8.66
CA THR A 135 -5.01 14.06 -8.32
C THR A 135 -5.67 14.21 -6.95
N THR A 136 -6.78 13.52 -6.74
CA THR A 136 -7.40 13.34 -5.42
C THR A 136 -7.29 11.88 -4.98
N LEU A 137 -6.65 11.65 -3.83
CA LEU A 137 -6.64 10.35 -3.16
C LEU A 137 -7.85 10.26 -2.24
N GLU A 138 -8.70 9.26 -2.46
CA GLU A 138 -9.91 9.05 -1.67
C GLU A 138 -9.71 7.91 -0.67
N PHE A 139 -10.01 8.19 0.59
CA PHE A 139 -9.98 7.27 1.70
C PHE A 139 -11.40 7.12 2.29
N PRO A 140 -11.75 5.90 2.74
CA PRO A 140 -13.04 5.63 3.38
C PRO A 140 -13.08 6.20 4.80
N ALA A 141 -14.03 5.73 5.61
CA ALA A 141 -14.21 6.19 6.97
C ALA A 141 -12.97 5.97 7.84
N GLY A 142 -12.77 6.88 8.79
CA GLY A 142 -11.63 6.85 9.68
C GLY A 142 -11.78 7.80 10.86
N THR A 143 -10.70 7.92 11.63
CA THR A 143 -10.66 8.70 12.86
C THR A 143 -9.39 9.53 12.92
N MET A 144 -9.54 10.82 13.16
CA MET A 144 -8.44 11.72 13.52
C MET A 144 -8.43 11.92 15.04
N ASN A 145 -7.27 11.70 15.65
CA ASN A 145 -7.04 11.93 17.07
C ASN A 145 -6.19 13.18 17.27
N PHE A 146 -6.52 13.95 18.31
CA PHE A 146 -5.84 15.20 18.63
C PHE A 146 -5.20 15.11 20.02
N GLY A 147 -4.03 15.75 20.17
CA GLY A 147 -3.28 15.85 21.40
C GLY A 147 -3.97 16.75 22.44
N GLY A 148 -3.39 16.80 23.65
CA GLY A 148 -3.90 17.67 24.71
C GLY A 148 -3.77 19.17 24.41
N ASP A 149 -2.85 19.52 23.50
CA ASP A 149 -2.61 20.83 22.91
C ASP A 149 -3.53 21.14 21.72
N GLY A 150 -4.30 20.16 21.24
CA GLY A 150 -5.16 20.28 20.07
C GLY A 150 -4.46 20.00 18.74
N THR A 151 -3.19 19.58 18.75
CA THR A 151 -2.46 19.19 17.54
C THR A 151 -2.96 17.85 16.99
N LEU A 152 -3.01 17.70 15.67
CA LEU A 152 -3.29 16.39 15.07
C LEU A 152 -2.17 15.41 15.40
N THR A 153 -2.49 14.29 16.03
CA THR A 153 -1.48 13.28 16.39
C THR A 153 -1.48 12.10 15.43
N GLU A 154 -2.68 11.69 14.98
CA GLU A 154 -2.82 10.51 14.13
C GLU A 154 -4.16 10.50 13.41
N VAL A 155 -4.15 10.05 12.16
CA VAL A 155 -5.33 9.70 11.38
C VAL A 155 -5.29 8.20 11.11
N ARG A 156 -6.29 7.46 11.56
CA ARG A 156 -6.42 6.02 11.30
C ARG A 156 -7.54 5.76 10.32
N ILE A 157 -7.27 4.94 9.32
CA ILE A 157 -8.18 4.57 8.24
C ILE A 157 -8.11 3.06 8.08
N ALA A 158 -9.25 2.39 8.07
CA ALA A 158 -9.34 0.97 7.74
C ALA A 158 -9.77 0.82 6.28
N LEU A 159 -8.93 0.20 5.45
CA LEU A 159 -9.25 -0.12 4.06
C LEU A 159 -9.75 -1.57 4.00
N GLY A 160 -11.04 -1.75 4.27
CA GLY A 160 -11.62 -3.09 4.46
C GLY A 160 -11.14 -3.75 5.76
N ASP A 161 -11.20 -5.07 5.83
CA ASP A 161 -11.02 -5.78 7.12
C ASP A 161 -9.56 -6.03 7.52
N LYS A 162 -8.59 -5.84 6.61
CA LYS A 162 -7.22 -6.34 6.79
C LYS A 162 -6.11 -5.34 6.50
N ILE A 163 -6.46 -4.10 6.21
CA ILE A 163 -5.51 -3.05 5.84
C ILE A 163 -5.76 -1.86 6.73
N GLU A 164 -4.79 -1.53 7.57
CA GLU A 164 -4.79 -0.33 8.39
C GLU A 164 -3.79 0.69 7.80
N VAL A 165 -4.27 1.92 7.64
CA VAL A 165 -3.45 3.06 7.22
C VAL A 165 -3.46 4.08 8.35
N SER A 166 -2.27 4.43 8.83
CA SER A 166 -2.05 5.49 9.80
C SER A 166 -1.31 6.64 9.12
N LEU A 167 -1.85 7.86 9.24
CA LEU A 167 -1.21 9.10 8.82
C LEU A 167 -0.83 9.92 10.05
N LYS A 168 0.40 10.43 10.09
CA LYS A 168 0.90 11.27 11.19
C LYS A 168 1.50 12.55 10.63
N PRO A 169 1.23 13.72 11.20
CA PRO A 169 1.89 14.94 10.78
C PRO A 169 3.41 14.89 11.01
N THR A 170 4.18 15.23 9.98
CA THR A 170 5.65 15.30 10.01
C THR A 170 6.12 16.55 9.27
N ALA A 171 6.51 17.61 9.98
CA ALA A 171 7.15 18.81 9.41
C ALA A 171 6.48 19.37 8.13
N GLY A 172 5.15 19.45 8.09
CA GLY A 172 4.39 19.95 6.92
C GLY A 172 4.08 18.90 5.85
N LYS A 173 4.41 17.63 6.09
CA LYS A 173 4.01 16.46 5.32
C LYS A 173 3.19 15.50 6.19
N LEU A 174 2.65 14.44 5.58
CA LEU A 174 2.00 13.35 6.29
C LEU A 174 2.87 12.10 6.23
N GLY A 175 3.48 11.70 7.34
CA GLY A 175 4.07 10.38 7.48
C GLY A 175 2.98 9.31 7.36
N VAL A 176 3.23 8.27 6.59
CA VAL A 176 2.31 7.16 6.33
C VAL A 176 2.88 5.87 6.88
N THR A 177 2.02 5.09 7.52
CA THR A 177 2.28 3.71 7.85
C THR A 177 1.13 2.86 7.37
N VAL A 178 1.41 1.85 6.56
CA VAL A 178 0.44 0.87 6.09
C VAL A 178 0.80 -0.47 6.72
N GLN A 179 -0.18 -1.14 7.31
CA GLN A 179 -0.04 -2.47 7.87
C GLN A 179 -1.15 -3.36 7.34
N THR A 180 -0.78 -4.56 6.92
CA THR A 180 -1.74 -5.53 6.40
C THR A 180 -1.47 -6.93 6.94
N GLU A 181 -2.56 -7.66 7.14
CA GLU A 181 -2.51 -9.09 7.44
C GLU A 181 -3.04 -9.88 6.23
N ARG A 182 -2.28 -10.89 5.78
CA ARG A 182 -2.63 -11.79 4.67
C ARG A 182 -3.11 -11.03 3.41
N LEU A 183 -2.17 -10.39 2.73
CA LEU A 183 -2.41 -9.61 1.53
C LEU A 183 -2.17 -10.44 0.27
N THR A 184 -3.20 -10.51 -0.58
CA THR A 184 -3.09 -10.96 -1.97
C THR A 184 -3.32 -9.76 -2.87
N LEU A 185 -2.33 -9.41 -3.70
CA LEU A 185 -2.42 -8.28 -4.60
C LEU A 185 -3.06 -8.73 -5.92
N PRO A 186 -4.18 -8.14 -6.37
CA PRO A 186 -4.80 -8.50 -7.65
C PRO A 186 -3.86 -8.36 -8.86
N ALA A 187 -2.96 -7.36 -8.82
CA ALA A 187 -1.96 -7.13 -9.85
C ALA A 187 -0.80 -8.16 -9.84
N LEU A 188 -0.60 -8.86 -8.72
CA LEU A 188 0.45 -9.85 -8.53
C LEU A 188 -0.15 -11.13 -7.90
N PRO A 189 -1.07 -11.82 -8.61
CA PRO A 189 -1.82 -12.95 -8.05
C PRO A 189 -0.92 -14.15 -7.70
N ALA A 190 0.30 -14.18 -8.26
CA ALA A 190 1.30 -15.20 -7.97
C ALA A 190 1.86 -15.12 -6.54
N LEU A 191 1.88 -13.92 -5.95
CA LEU A 191 2.54 -13.65 -4.69
C LEU A 191 1.51 -13.57 -3.56
N ALA A 192 1.76 -14.35 -2.51
CA ALA A 192 0.93 -14.35 -1.32
C ALA A 192 1.75 -13.87 -0.12
N PHE A 193 1.37 -12.72 0.43
CA PHE A 193 2.05 -12.14 1.58
C PHE A 193 1.28 -12.42 2.86
N THR A 194 1.94 -12.95 3.87
CA THR A 194 1.36 -13.14 5.21
C THR A 194 1.26 -11.83 5.98
N SER A 195 2.21 -10.91 5.76
CA SER A 195 2.25 -9.59 6.39
C SER A 195 2.91 -8.60 5.44
N VAL A 196 2.36 -7.39 5.34
CA VAL A 196 3.03 -6.27 4.66
C VAL A 196 3.02 -5.06 5.59
N VAL A 197 4.18 -4.44 5.73
CA VAL A 197 4.37 -3.18 6.42
C VAL A 197 5.05 -2.22 5.46
N ALA A 198 4.47 -1.05 5.27
CA ALA A 198 5.08 0.03 4.50
C ALA A 198 5.12 1.32 5.32
N GLN A 199 6.19 2.09 5.18
CA GLN A 199 6.39 3.38 5.83
C GLN A 199 6.92 4.38 4.82
N GLY A 200 6.48 5.64 4.96
CA GLY A 200 6.92 6.73 4.11
C GLY A 200 6.19 8.03 4.37
N GLU A 201 6.02 8.86 3.34
CA GLU A 201 5.44 10.20 3.41
C GLU A 201 4.53 10.50 2.21
N ILE A 202 3.49 11.29 2.46
CA ILE A 202 2.68 11.97 1.43
C ILE A 202 2.93 13.47 1.56
N ASP A 203 3.26 14.08 0.44
CA ASP A 203 3.39 15.53 0.29
C ASP A 203 2.48 16.03 -0.83
N GLU A 204 2.61 17.29 -1.24
CA GLU A 204 1.78 17.87 -2.30
C GLU A 204 2.11 17.33 -3.69
N GLN A 205 3.25 16.68 -3.88
CA GLN A 205 3.74 16.22 -5.18
C GLN A 205 3.47 14.74 -5.40
N GLY A 206 3.40 13.95 -4.33
CA GLY A 206 3.18 12.52 -4.47
C GLY A 206 3.26 11.73 -3.16
N ILE A 207 3.55 10.45 -3.33
CA ILE A 207 3.67 9.47 -2.26
C ILE A 207 5.05 8.84 -2.36
N THR A 208 5.79 8.82 -1.27
CA THR A 208 7.07 8.11 -1.18
C THR A 208 6.96 7.07 -0.06
N LEU A 209 7.22 5.82 -0.35
CA LEU A 209 7.31 4.71 0.60
C LEU A 209 8.77 4.29 0.69
N ASP A 210 9.49 4.82 1.67
CA ASP A 210 10.93 4.59 1.84
C ASP A 210 11.26 3.17 2.30
N LYS A 211 10.33 2.55 3.02
CA LYS A 211 10.50 1.20 3.56
C LYS A 211 9.26 0.37 3.31
N ILE A 212 9.44 -0.70 2.56
CA ILE A 212 8.44 -1.75 2.37
C ILE A 212 9.07 -3.04 2.86
N GLY A 213 8.36 -3.74 3.72
CA GLY A 213 8.71 -5.05 4.22
C GLY A 213 7.51 -5.97 4.10
N ALA A 214 7.67 -7.08 3.40
CA ALA A 214 6.66 -8.12 3.31
C ALA A 214 7.28 -9.49 3.57
N ASN A 215 6.51 -10.38 4.18
CA ASN A 215 6.87 -11.79 4.32
C ASN A 215 5.82 -12.63 3.61
N GLY A 216 6.25 -13.66 2.91
CA GLY A 216 5.36 -14.48 2.08
C GLY A 216 6.14 -15.52 1.29
N ASP A 217 5.47 -16.60 0.91
CA ASP A 217 6.02 -17.63 0.02
C ASP A 217 7.39 -18.19 0.46
N GLY A 218 7.57 -18.36 1.77
CA GLY A 218 8.81 -18.84 2.38
C GLY A 218 9.98 -17.85 2.37
N GLY A 219 9.77 -16.60 1.95
CA GLY A 219 10.79 -15.56 1.89
C GLY A 219 10.33 -14.20 2.40
N ALA A 220 11.17 -13.19 2.15
CA ALA A 220 10.92 -11.80 2.49
C ALA A 220 11.11 -10.90 1.27
N VAL A 221 10.37 -9.80 1.24
CA VAL A 221 10.48 -8.75 0.22
C VAL A 221 10.74 -7.43 0.93
N GLY A 222 11.80 -6.75 0.53
CA GLY A 222 12.15 -5.41 0.96
C GLY A 222 12.06 -4.43 -0.20
N GLY A 223 11.95 -3.13 0.06
CA GLY A 223 12.09 -2.15 -1.01
C GLY A 223 11.61 -0.75 -0.68
N SER A 224 11.55 0.07 -1.73
CA SER A 224 10.99 1.40 -1.72
C SER A 224 10.19 1.67 -2.99
N LEU A 225 9.14 2.48 -2.88
CA LEU A 225 8.30 2.91 -3.99
C LEU A 225 8.07 4.41 -3.93
N ARG A 226 7.97 5.06 -5.09
CA ARG A 226 7.56 6.46 -5.23
C ARG A 226 6.51 6.57 -6.32
N VAL A 227 5.44 7.27 -6.00
CA VAL A 227 4.41 7.67 -6.95
C VAL A 227 4.45 9.20 -7.05
N ASP A 228 4.94 9.71 -8.18
CA ASP A 228 4.90 11.13 -8.49
C ASP A 228 3.57 11.47 -9.15
N LEU A 229 2.92 12.55 -8.69
CA LEU A 229 1.59 13.01 -9.11
C LEU A 229 1.60 14.47 -9.64
N SER A 230 2.78 15.04 -9.89
CA SER A 230 2.94 16.43 -10.31
C SER A 230 2.45 16.70 -11.74
N GLU A 231 2.89 15.90 -12.71
CA GLU A 231 2.59 16.04 -14.16
C GLU A 231 2.01 14.75 -14.76
N GLY A 232 1.14 14.07 -14.01
CA GLY A 232 0.64 12.73 -14.32
C GLY A 232 1.02 11.76 -13.21
N ALA A 233 0.76 10.47 -13.41
CA ALA A 233 1.04 9.45 -12.40
C ALA A 233 2.23 8.60 -12.82
N VAL A 234 3.35 8.73 -12.12
CA VAL A 234 4.59 7.97 -12.39
C VAL A 234 4.96 7.12 -11.18
N LEU A 235 4.93 5.81 -11.35
CA LEU A 235 5.42 4.83 -10.38
C LEU A 235 6.89 4.51 -10.67
N SER A 236 7.72 4.56 -9.63
CA SER A 236 9.08 4.06 -9.65
C SER A 236 9.40 3.35 -8.34
N GLY A 237 10.32 2.39 -8.37
CA GLY A 237 10.78 1.79 -7.12
C GLY A 237 11.76 0.65 -7.30
N ASN A 238 12.30 0.19 -6.17
CA ASN A 238 13.23 -0.91 -6.10
C ASN A 238 12.71 -1.93 -5.09
N LEU A 239 12.73 -3.21 -5.48
CA LEU A 239 12.26 -4.33 -4.69
C LEU A 239 13.38 -5.38 -4.61
N THR A 240 13.68 -5.84 -3.41
CA THR A 240 14.61 -6.93 -3.14
C THR A 240 13.85 -8.11 -2.57
N PHE A 241 13.93 -9.25 -3.24
CA PHE A 241 13.39 -10.53 -2.79
C PHE A 241 14.51 -11.34 -2.16
N ASN A 242 14.25 -11.91 -1.00
CA ASN A 242 15.18 -12.74 -0.25
C ASN A 242 14.56 -14.11 0.02
N SER A 243 15.21 -15.15 -0.48
CA SER A 243 14.88 -16.56 -0.25
C SER A 243 13.44 -16.96 -0.57
N LEU A 244 12.85 -16.40 -1.63
CA LEU A 244 11.49 -16.74 -2.07
C LEU A 244 11.44 -18.17 -2.61
N ARG A 245 10.49 -19.01 -2.16
CA ARG A 245 10.32 -20.36 -2.71
C ARG A 245 9.65 -20.29 -4.08
N VAL A 246 10.44 -20.52 -5.12
CA VAL A 246 9.97 -20.45 -6.52
C VAL A 246 8.82 -21.43 -6.79
N LYS A 247 8.87 -22.61 -6.18
CA LYS A 247 7.82 -23.62 -6.32
C LYS A 247 6.44 -23.07 -5.96
N GLU A 248 6.31 -22.42 -4.80
CA GLU A 248 5.02 -21.92 -4.30
C GLU A 248 4.42 -20.86 -5.23
N VAL A 249 5.28 -20.01 -5.81
CA VAL A 249 4.88 -18.98 -6.77
C VAL A 249 4.46 -19.59 -8.11
N LEU A 250 5.25 -20.54 -8.62
CA LEU A 250 4.98 -21.18 -9.92
C LEU A 250 3.74 -22.08 -9.89
N ASP A 251 3.47 -22.76 -8.78
CA ASP A 251 2.27 -23.60 -8.61
C ASP A 251 0.97 -22.78 -8.71
N ARG A 252 1.01 -21.46 -8.43
CA ARG A 252 -0.13 -20.56 -8.61
C ARG A 252 -0.24 -19.99 -10.02
N LEU A 253 0.86 -19.93 -10.76
CA LEU A 253 0.91 -19.36 -12.11
C LEU A 253 0.68 -20.39 -13.20
N TYR A 254 1.13 -21.63 -12.98
CA TYR A 254 1.14 -22.67 -13.99
C TYR A 254 0.56 -23.97 -13.42
N PRO A 255 -0.13 -24.79 -14.24
CA PRO A 255 -0.64 -26.09 -13.81
C PRO A 255 0.44 -27.05 -13.31
N ARG A 256 1.70 -26.80 -13.67
CA ARG A 256 2.87 -27.58 -13.25
C ARG A 256 4.08 -26.67 -13.20
N HIS A 257 4.81 -26.72 -12.09
CA HIS A 257 6.11 -26.10 -11.96
C HIS A 257 7.22 -26.98 -12.55
N VAL A 258 8.24 -26.34 -13.10
CA VAL A 258 9.41 -27.01 -13.69
C VAL A 258 10.70 -26.62 -12.96
N VAL A 259 10.66 -25.50 -12.22
CA VAL A 259 11.81 -24.95 -11.51
C VAL A 259 11.51 -24.97 -10.01
N GLU A 260 12.50 -25.40 -9.24
CA GLU A 260 12.50 -25.35 -7.78
C GLU A 260 13.77 -24.65 -7.27
N GLY A 261 13.70 -24.12 -6.04
CA GLY A 261 14.82 -23.46 -5.38
C GLY A 261 14.40 -22.20 -4.63
N PHE A 262 15.41 -21.48 -4.14
CA PHE A 262 15.25 -20.22 -3.42
C PHE A 262 15.72 -19.04 -4.26
N LEU A 263 14.81 -18.12 -4.56
CA LEU A 263 15.06 -16.95 -5.37
C LEU A 263 15.46 -15.76 -4.49
N ASN A 264 16.60 -15.16 -4.83
CA ASN A 264 16.94 -13.81 -4.43
C ASN A 264 16.89 -12.93 -5.68
N ALA A 265 16.32 -11.74 -5.61
CA ALA A 265 16.23 -10.86 -6.77
C ALA A 265 16.27 -9.39 -6.37
N ASP A 266 16.88 -8.57 -7.19
CA ASP A 266 16.89 -7.12 -7.08
C ASP A 266 16.26 -6.56 -8.35
N LEU A 267 15.08 -5.96 -8.19
CA LEU A 267 14.20 -5.54 -9.26
C LEU A 267 13.95 -4.03 -9.15
N THR A 268 14.06 -3.34 -10.27
CA THR A 268 13.54 -1.98 -10.45
C THR A 268 12.22 -2.06 -11.19
N ILE A 269 11.23 -1.32 -10.70
CA ILE A 269 9.92 -1.21 -11.33
C ILE A 269 9.64 0.22 -11.78
N LYS A 270 8.99 0.36 -12.94
CA LYS A 270 8.58 1.65 -13.50
C LYS A 270 7.21 1.51 -14.17
N SER A 271 6.36 2.51 -14.02
CA SER A 271 5.10 2.62 -14.77
C SER A 271 4.69 4.09 -14.85
N SER A 272 3.98 4.48 -15.90
CA SER A 272 3.46 5.82 -16.04
C SER A 272 2.10 5.84 -16.72
N ALA A 273 1.27 6.81 -16.34
CA ALA A 273 -0.04 7.05 -16.91
C ALA A 273 -0.45 8.51 -16.73
N ALA A 274 -1.52 8.96 -17.42
CA ALA A 274 -2.01 10.32 -17.28
C ALA A 274 -2.67 10.58 -15.91
N SER A 275 -3.18 9.54 -15.26
CA SER A 275 -3.87 9.62 -13.97
C SER A 275 -3.56 8.44 -13.07
N ILE A 276 -3.76 8.59 -11.74
CA ILE A 276 -3.60 7.49 -10.78
C ILE A 276 -4.55 6.31 -11.07
N VAL A 277 -5.72 6.61 -11.65
CA VAL A 277 -6.73 5.59 -12.00
C VAL A 277 -6.22 4.74 -13.16
N GLU A 278 -5.67 5.38 -14.19
CA GLU A 278 -5.07 4.69 -15.34
C GLU A 278 -3.79 3.95 -14.95
N LEU A 279 -3.00 4.48 -14.00
CA LEU A 279 -1.79 3.84 -13.53
C LEU A 279 -2.06 2.42 -12.98
N LYS A 280 -3.24 2.18 -12.40
CA LYS A 280 -3.63 0.84 -11.91
C LYS A 280 -3.75 -0.21 -13.04
N ALA A 281 -4.07 0.23 -14.24
CA ALA A 281 -4.19 -0.61 -15.43
C ALA A 281 -2.96 -0.53 -16.34
N ALA A 282 -2.05 0.42 -16.09
CA ALA A 282 -0.87 0.62 -16.89
C ALA A 282 0.10 -0.57 -16.77
N PRO A 283 0.80 -0.95 -17.85
CA PRO A 283 1.85 -1.95 -17.77
C PRO A 283 2.93 -1.54 -16.78
N ILE A 284 3.33 -2.46 -15.92
CA ILE A 284 4.46 -2.27 -15.00
C ILE A 284 5.68 -2.87 -15.67
N GLN A 285 6.66 -2.01 -15.99
CA GLN A 285 7.98 -2.43 -16.44
C GLN A 285 8.77 -2.91 -15.24
N VAL A 286 9.43 -4.05 -15.39
CA VAL A 286 10.24 -4.68 -14.35
C VAL A 286 11.56 -5.08 -14.98
N GLU A 287 12.67 -4.64 -14.39
CA GLU A 287 14.03 -4.99 -14.82
C GLU A 287 14.87 -5.33 -13.60
N GLY A 288 15.81 -6.26 -13.71
CA GLY A 288 16.63 -6.62 -12.55
C GLY A 288 17.51 -7.83 -12.72
N THR A 289 18.13 -8.20 -11.61
CA THR A 289 18.97 -9.40 -11.50
C THR A 289 18.37 -10.38 -10.51
N TYR A 290 18.63 -11.66 -10.73
CA TYR A 290 18.21 -12.70 -9.81
C TYR A 290 19.30 -13.75 -9.60
N THR A 291 19.22 -14.42 -8.46
CA THR A 291 20.01 -15.59 -8.09
C THR A 291 19.07 -16.66 -7.55
N LEU A 292 18.97 -17.78 -8.26
CA LEU A 292 18.25 -18.96 -7.81
C LEU A 292 19.24 -19.94 -7.17
N LYS A 293 19.02 -20.33 -5.92
CA LYS A 293 19.92 -21.20 -5.16
C LYS A 293 19.28 -22.54 -4.82
N ALA A 294 20.14 -23.56 -4.65
CA ALA A 294 19.80 -24.90 -4.18
C ALA A 294 18.56 -25.47 -4.88
N GLY A 295 18.61 -25.50 -6.21
CA GLY A 295 17.44 -25.70 -7.04
C GLY A 295 17.58 -26.84 -8.04
N SER A 296 16.48 -27.07 -8.75
CA SER A 296 16.47 -28.01 -9.86
C SER A 296 15.53 -27.55 -10.97
N ILE A 297 15.84 -27.95 -12.20
CA ILE A 297 15.01 -27.74 -13.39
C ILE A 297 14.61 -29.11 -13.91
N ASP A 298 13.34 -29.46 -13.77
CA ASP A 298 12.75 -30.67 -14.37
C ASP A 298 12.66 -30.51 -15.89
N ARG A 299 12.62 -31.63 -16.62
CA ARG A 299 12.49 -31.67 -18.10
C ARG A 299 13.51 -30.84 -18.88
N PHE A 300 14.59 -30.41 -18.24
CA PHE A 300 15.66 -29.65 -18.83
C PHE A 300 16.81 -30.59 -19.16
N GLY A 301 16.64 -31.38 -20.22
CA GLY A 301 17.61 -32.41 -20.65
C GLY A 301 18.92 -31.85 -21.20
N LEU A 302 19.55 -30.86 -20.55
CA LEU A 302 20.77 -30.24 -21.04
C LEU A 302 21.89 -31.28 -21.20
N PHE A 303 22.05 -32.18 -20.23
CA PHE A 303 23.09 -33.20 -20.26
C PHE A 303 22.90 -34.20 -21.41
N GLU A 304 21.67 -34.64 -21.63
CA GLU A 304 21.26 -35.50 -22.74
C GLU A 304 21.50 -34.81 -24.09
N GLY A 305 21.20 -33.51 -24.16
CA GLY A 305 21.44 -32.68 -25.34
C GLY A 305 22.92 -32.51 -25.67
N MET A 306 23.77 -32.40 -24.64
CA MET A 306 25.22 -32.35 -24.80
C MET A 306 25.80 -33.66 -25.34
N ARG A 307 25.24 -34.82 -24.97
CA ARG A 307 25.71 -36.14 -25.41
C ARG A 307 25.12 -36.62 -26.74
N LYS A 308 24.06 -35.98 -27.22
CA LYS A 308 23.33 -36.42 -28.41
C LYS A 308 24.13 -36.15 -29.68
N SER A 309 24.43 -37.19 -30.46
CA SER A 309 25.24 -37.08 -31.68
C SER A 309 24.48 -36.57 -32.91
N GLY A 310 23.14 -36.41 -32.82
CA GLY A 310 22.28 -36.06 -33.96
C GLY A 310 21.14 -35.08 -33.63
N ARG A 311 20.53 -34.51 -34.68
CA ARG A 311 19.45 -33.52 -34.61
C ARG A 311 18.22 -34.05 -33.85
N GLY A 312 17.43 -33.11 -33.33
CA GLY A 312 16.07 -33.36 -32.84
C GLY A 312 15.88 -33.10 -31.35
N VAL A 313 14.66 -33.33 -30.89
CA VAL A 313 14.23 -33.05 -29.51
C VAL A 313 15.05 -33.83 -28.51
N VAL A 314 15.48 -33.13 -27.46
CA VAL A 314 16.15 -33.71 -26.31
C VAL A 314 15.08 -34.09 -25.29
N GLY A 315 15.06 -35.36 -24.90
CA GLY A 315 14.11 -35.88 -23.92
C GLY A 315 14.31 -35.23 -22.55
N GLY A 316 13.27 -35.28 -21.70
CA GLY A 316 13.31 -34.69 -20.36
C GLY A 316 14.49 -35.16 -19.51
N GLY A 317 14.85 -34.36 -18.50
CA GLY A 317 15.95 -34.63 -17.60
C GLY A 317 15.90 -33.67 -16.43
N LEU A 318 16.48 -34.05 -15.30
CA LEU A 318 16.55 -33.22 -14.11
C LEU A 318 17.94 -32.62 -13.98
N VAL A 319 18.04 -31.29 -14.04
CA VAL A 319 19.30 -30.59 -13.80
C VAL A 319 19.25 -29.96 -12.42
N ARG A 320 20.13 -30.42 -11.53
CA ARG A 320 20.37 -29.79 -10.23
C ARG A 320 21.46 -28.75 -10.36
N PHE A 321 21.37 -27.70 -9.54
CA PHE A 321 22.36 -26.62 -9.52
C PHE A 321 22.46 -26.04 -8.11
N GLU A 322 23.64 -25.56 -7.77
CA GLU A 322 23.87 -24.84 -6.51
C GLU A 322 23.39 -23.39 -6.61
N ALA A 323 23.74 -22.71 -7.70
CA ALA A 323 23.30 -21.35 -7.99
C ALA A 323 23.17 -21.13 -9.49
N ILE A 324 22.16 -20.35 -9.88
CA ILE A 324 22.01 -19.78 -11.22
C ILE A 324 21.79 -18.29 -11.04
N THR A 325 22.55 -17.48 -11.76
CA THR A 325 22.38 -16.03 -11.77
C THR A 325 21.87 -15.57 -13.12
N GLY A 326 21.11 -14.48 -13.14
CA GLY A 326 20.49 -14.04 -14.38
C GLY A 326 19.98 -12.61 -14.34
N LYS A 327 19.53 -12.16 -15.50
CA LYS A 327 18.83 -10.88 -15.66
C LYS A 327 17.41 -11.14 -16.14
N PHE A 328 16.49 -10.29 -15.71
CA PHE A 328 15.11 -10.29 -16.15
C PHE A 328 14.72 -8.87 -16.59
N ALA A 329 14.02 -8.75 -17.71
CA ALA A 329 13.44 -7.49 -18.13
C ALA A 329 12.14 -7.76 -18.91
N GLY A 330 11.05 -7.10 -18.52
CA GLY A 330 9.76 -7.25 -19.17
C GLY A 330 8.74 -6.24 -18.69
N ALA A 331 7.53 -6.32 -19.22
CA ALA A 331 6.39 -5.55 -18.74
C ALA A 331 5.16 -6.44 -18.58
N THR A 332 4.27 -6.11 -17.65
CA THR A 332 3.01 -6.83 -17.47
C THR A 332 2.25 -6.93 -18.78
N GLY A 333 1.88 -8.16 -19.18
CA GLY A 333 1.16 -8.43 -20.43
C GLY A 333 2.01 -8.34 -21.72
N ALA A 334 3.31 -8.11 -21.62
CA ALA A 334 4.24 -8.05 -22.75
C ALA A 334 5.18 -9.26 -22.79
N ILE A 335 5.97 -9.35 -23.87
CA ILE A 335 7.07 -10.32 -23.95
C ILE A 335 8.14 -9.91 -22.94
N ALA A 336 8.51 -10.85 -22.06
CA ALA A 336 9.64 -10.69 -21.15
C ALA A 336 10.89 -11.34 -21.74
N THR A 337 12.05 -10.84 -21.33
CA THR A 337 13.36 -11.39 -21.63
C THR A 337 14.00 -11.86 -20.33
N ALA A 338 14.65 -13.01 -20.38
CA ALA A 338 15.38 -13.56 -19.27
C ALA A 338 16.69 -14.17 -19.77
N SER A 339 17.73 -14.06 -18.96
CA SER A 339 18.98 -14.77 -19.16
C SER A 339 19.37 -15.48 -17.89
N PHE A 340 20.18 -16.52 -18.04
CA PHE A 340 20.79 -17.20 -16.94
C PHE A 340 22.22 -17.60 -17.28
N GLY A 341 23.05 -17.70 -16.25
CA GLY A 341 24.42 -18.16 -16.30
C GLY A 341 24.82 -18.73 -14.95
N GLY A 342 26.07 -19.19 -14.87
CA GLY A 342 26.58 -19.78 -13.64
C GLY A 342 25.97 -21.13 -13.28
N LEU A 343 25.18 -21.74 -14.18
CA LEU A 343 24.74 -23.12 -14.01
C LEU A 343 25.98 -23.99 -14.00
N ASP A 344 26.28 -24.59 -12.86
CA ASP A 344 27.38 -25.52 -12.66
C ASP A 344 26.85 -26.75 -11.92
N ASN A 345 27.13 -27.92 -12.48
CA ASN A 345 26.84 -29.21 -11.89
C ASN A 345 28.06 -30.14 -12.04
N GLY A 346 29.23 -29.64 -11.62
CA GLY A 346 30.51 -30.34 -11.54
C GLY A 346 31.16 -30.58 -12.91
N GLY A 347 30.52 -31.39 -13.76
CA GLY A 347 30.97 -31.67 -15.12
C GLY A 347 30.29 -30.84 -16.20
N LEU A 348 29.17 -30.18 -15.88
CA LEU A 348 28.34 -29.43 -16.81
C LEU A 348 28.27 -27.97 -16.40
N LYS A 349 28.65 -27.07 -17.32
CA LYS A 349 28.41 -25.64 -17.22
C LYS A 349 27.36 -25.20 -18.23
N GLY A 350 26.51 -24.25 -17.87
CA GLY A 350 25.43 -23.79 -18.74
C GLY A 350 25.11 -22.30 -18.61
N GLN A 351 24.65 -21.73 -19.72
CA GLN A 351 24.11 -20.38 -19.80
C GLN A 351 23.05 -20.31 -20.88
N GLY A 352 22.15 -19.33 -20.81
CA GLY A 352 21.13 -19.17 -21.84
C GLY A 352 20.46 -17.81 -21.80
N SER A 353 19.78 -17.51 -22.89
CA SER A 353 18.92 -16.35 -23.04
C SER A 353 17.65 -16.76 -23.75
N PHE A 354 16.52 -16.26 -23.25
CA PHE A 354 15.22 -16.60 -23.78
C PHE A 354 14.21 -15.49 -23.56
N THR A 355 13.15 -15.57 -24.35
CA THR A 355 11.97 -14.74 -24.23
C THR A 355 10.82 -15.57 -23.70
N VAL A 356 9.95 -14.94 -22.92
CA VAL A 356 8.73 -15.52 -22.37
C VAL A 356 7.57 -14.67 -22.85
N LYS A 357 6.69 -15.24 -23.66
CA LYS A 357 5.45 -14.56 -24.06
C LYS A 357 4.41 -14.59 -22.92
N PRO A 358 3.39 -13.73 -22.95
CA PRO A 358 2.32 -13.72 -21.93
C PRO A 358 1.59 -15.06 -21.76
N ASP A 359 1.54 -15.90 -22.80
CA ASP A 359 0.94 -17.24 -22.75
C ASP A 359 1.90 -18.33 -22.23
N GLY A 360 3.09 -17.92 -21.77
CA GLY A 360 4.14 -18.79 -21.25
C GLY A 360 4.96 -19.49 -22.33
N GLN A 361 4.83 -19.14 -23.62
CA GLN A 361 5.72 -19.68 -24.66
C GLN A 361 7.15 -19.18 -24.46
N LEU A 362 8.09 -20.12 -24.48
CA LEU A 362 9.52 -19.89 -24.42
C LEU A 362 10.11 -19.89 -25.84
N ALA A 363 11.03 -18.98 -26.10
CA ALA A 363 11.88 -19.01 -27.29
C ALA A 363 13.26 -18.46 -26.98
N GLY A 364 14.31 -19.23 -27.24
CA GLY A 364 15.67 -18.81 -26.95
C GLY A 364 16.74 -19.84 -27.29
N SER A 365 17.91 -19.67 -26.68
CA SER A 365 19.06 -20.56 -26.83
C SER A 365 19.73 -20.82 -25.49
N VAL A 366 20.23 -22.04 -25.33
CA VAL A 366 20.97 -22.50 -24.16
C VAL A 366 22.29 -23.07 -24.64
N GLY A 367 23.39 -22.50 -24.19
CA GLY A 367 24.73 -23.02 -24.37
C GLY A 367 25.15 -23.87 -23.18
N GLY A 368 25.81 -24.99 -23.45
CA GLY A 368 26.39 -25.86 -22.44
C GLY A 368 27.81 -26.26 -22.78
N THR A 369 28.60 -26.50 -21.73
CA THR A 369 29.95 -27.03 -21.81
C THR A 369 30.05 -28.26 -20.90
N LEU A 370 30.39 -29.41 -21.46
CA LEU A 370 30.50 -30.69 -20.76
C LEU A 370 31.97 -31.12 -20.70
N ARG A 371 32.48 -31.36 -19.50
CA ARG A 371 33.79 -31.94 -19.28
C ARG A 371 33.66 -33.47 -19.20
N LEU A 372 34.30 -34.15 -20.13
CA LEU A 372 34.29 -35.61 -20.23
C LEU A 372 35.40 -36.23 -19.36
N PRO A 373 35.24 -37.50 -18.93
CA PRO A 373 36.34 -38.27 -18.34
C PRO A 373 37.54 -38.29 -19.31
N GLY A 374 38.70 -37.82 -18.85
CA GLY A 374 39.89 -37.64 -19.70
C GLY A 374 40.22 -36.19 -20.07
N GLY A 375 39.46 -35.20 -19.57
CA GLY A 375 39.79 -33.77 -19.67
C GLY A 375 39.36 -33.09 -20.96
N GLN A 376 38.79 -33.84 -21.92
CA GLN A 376 38.16 -33.26 -23.10
C GLN A 376 36.91 -32.45 -22.72
N THR A 377 36.65 -31.39 -23.48
CA THR A 377 35.53 -30.47 -23.26
C THR A 377 34.70 -30.37 -24.53
N GLU A 378 33.42 -30.68 -24.45
CA GLU A 378 32.46 -30.45 -25.55
C GLU A 378 31.59 -29.23 -25.24
N ALA A 379 31.44 -28.33 -26.21
CA ALA A 379 30.54 -27.18 -26.12
C ALA A 379 29.46 -27.28 -27.19
N ARG A 380 28.20 -27.03 -26.83
CA ARG A 380 27.06 -27.05 -27.75
C ARG A 380 26.03 -25.99 -27.42
N ASN A 381 25.34 -25.53 -28.45
CA ASN A 381 24.18 -24.67 -28.34
C ASN A 381 22.91 -25.44 -28.70
N LEU A 382 21.94 -25.39 -27.78
CA LEU A 382 20.61 -25.97 -27.91
C LEU A 382 19.59 -24.85 -28.10
N GLN A 383 18.56 -25.12 -28.88
CA GLN A 383 17.43 -24.20 -29.00
C GLN A 383 16.40 -24.52 -27.90
N LEU A 384 15.94 -23.47 -27.20
CA LEU A 384 14.89 -23.57 -26.19
C LEU A 384 13.56 -23.12 -26.78
N THR A 385 12.56 -23.98 -26.71
CA THR A 385 11.18 -23.74 -27.17
C THR A 385 10.16 -24.35 -26.20
N GLY A 386 8.87 -24.30 -26.52
CA GLY A 386 7.81 -24.93 -25.73
C GLY A 386 7.14 -23.96 -24.77
N LYS A 387 6.48 -24.48 -23.72
CA LYS A 387 5.84 -23.67 -22.67
C LYS A 387 6.71 -23.66 -21.41
N ALA A 388 6.59 -22.64 -20.57
CA ALA A 388 7.28 -22.56 -19.29
C ALA A 388 7.02 -23.78 -18.39
N SER A 389 5.83 -24.38 -18.47
CA SER A 389 5.44 -25.61 -17.76
C SER A 389 5.95 -26.91 -18.41
N ALA A 390 6.50 -26.83 -19.62
CA ALA A 390 7.02 -27.96 -20.40
C ALA A 390 8.07 -27.45 -21.43
N PRO A 391 9.25 -27.01 -20.97
CA PRO A 391 10.30 -26.54 -21.86
C PRO A 391 10.82 -27.67 -22.74
N ILE A 392 11.24 -27.33 -23.95
CA ILE A 392 11.76 -28.27 -24.95
C ILE A 392 13.13 -27.76 -25.41
N LEU A 393 14.15 -28.62 -25.27
CA LEU A 393 15.47 -28.39 -25.83
C LEU A 393 15.62 -29.19 -27.13
N SER A 394 16.24 -28.61 -28.16
CA SER A 394 16.52 -29.30 -29.41
C SER A 394 17.92 -28.99 -29.93
N VAL A 395 18.60 -30.02 -30.45
CA VAL A 395 19.88 -29.89 -31.15
C VAL A 395 19.61 -29.51 -32.61
N ARG A 396 20.25 -28.43 -33.09
CA ARG A 396 20.17 -27.98 -34.48
C ARG A 396 21.03 -28.78 -35.44
#